data_AF-A0A0A2MI87-F1
#
_entry.id   AF-A0A0A2MI87-F1
#
_cell.length_a   1.000
_cell.length_b   1.000
_cell.length_c   1.000
_cell.angle_alpha   90.00
_cell.angle_beta   90.00
_cell.angle_gamma   90.00
#
_symmetry.space_group_name_H-M   'P 1'
#
loop_
_entity.id
_entity.type
_entity.pdbx_description
1 polymer ?
#
loop_
_entity_poly.entity_id
_entity_poly.type
_entity_poly.pdbx_seq_one_letter_code
_entity_poly.pdbx_strand_id
1 'polypeptide(L)'
;MASNNELNFTFDFNGWTLEGGTFTVTDFSVSSGQNNDLEKGQVKKFSSDGSFAFAVDRHGTSEVASWFSDKIANDQNTFNHAPGDLNFAILGDLTFTISSYDIPDGQDTYTFNNVMLAQGHSFQSNNWWFGGESATWQGDNTVSCTGQGASSGTEATIYFYRAENIQNKTDVNEIKIVQVSISSTD
;
A
#
# COMPACT_ATOMS: atom_id res chain seq x y z
N MET A 1 5.19 -17.43 17.72
CA MET A 1 4.25 -16.32 17.48
C MET A 1 4.75 -15.60 16.26
N ALA A 2 3.85 -15.22 15.34
CA ALA A 2 4.25 -14.53 14.12
C ALA A 2 4.85 -13.15 14.44
N SER A 3 5.78 -12.69 13.61
CA SER A 3 6.35 -11.34 13.73
C SER A 3 5.32 -10.28 13.34
N ASN A 4 5.21 -9.18 14.11
CA ASN A 4 4.31 -8.08 13.75
C ASN A 4 5.02 -7.14 12.75
N ASN A 5 4.39 -6.93 11.59
CA ASN A 5 4.94 -6.13 10.50
C ASN A 5 4.13 -4.86 10.36
N GLU A 6 4.63 -3.77 10.92
CA GLU A 6 3.99 -2.45 10.88
C GLU A 6 4.15 -1.79 9.51
N LEU A 7 3.08 -1.13 9.08
CA LEU A 7 2.99 -0.27 7.91
C LEU A 7 2.23 1.00 8.28
N ASN A 8 2.72 2.14 7.79
CA ASN A 8 2.16 3.46 8.01
C ASN A 8 1.94 4.14 6.65
N PHE A 9 0.73 4.66 6.44
CA PHE A 9 0.45 5.61 5.38
C PHE A 9 0.56 7.03 5.92
N THR A 10 1.43 7.86 5.35
CA THR A 10 1.66 9.22 5.85
C THR A 10 1.50 10.25 4.74
N PHE A 11 0.90 11.40 5.06
CA PHE A 11 0.76 12.51 4.12
C PHE A 11 1.99 13.42 4.25
N ASP A 12 2.73 13.61 3.16
CA ASP A 12 3.93 14.46 3.12
C ASP A 12 3.69 15.76 2.33
N PHE A 13 2.51 16.34 2.49
CA PHE A 13 2.09 17.58 1.82
C PHE A 13 0.92 18.24 2.56
N ASN A 14 0.69 19.53 2.29
CA ASN A 14 -0.30 20.34 2.98
C ASN A 14 -1.66 20.33 2.28
N GLY A 15 -2.72 20.65 3.05
CA GLY A 15 -4.07 20.85 2.51
C GLY A 15 -4.92 19.58 2.41
N TRP A 16 -4.36 18.45 2.85
CA TRP A 16 -5.02 17.16 2.86
C TRP A 16 -4.79 16.49 4.20
N THR A 17 -5.78 15.77 4.70
CA THR A 17 -5.69 15.05 5.96
C THR A 17 -6.22 13.63 5.78
N LEU A 18 -5.46 12.66 6.30
CA LEU A 18 -5.92 11.29 6.44
C LEU A 18 -6.80 11.19 7.67
N GLU A 19 -8.04 10.74 7.51
CA GLU A 19 -8.96 10.48 8.61
C GLU A 19 -8.92 9.00 9.04
N GLY A 20 -8.52 8.12 8.11
CA GLY A 20 -8.34 6.69 8.33
C GLY A 20 -8.72 5.88 7.11
N GLY A 21 -8.92 4.58 7.31
CA GLY A 21 -9.26 3.69 6.22
C GLY A 21 -9.21 2.21 6.58
N THR A 22 -9.32 1.38 5.56
CA THR A 22 -9.30 -0.08 5.68
C THR A 22 -8.46 -0.71 4.60
N PHE A 23 -7.82 -1.83 4.91
CA PHE A 23 -7.30 -2.76 3.93
C PHE A 23 -8.01 -4.11 4.08
N THR A 24 -8.77 -4.52 3.07
CA THR A 24 -9.50 -5.80 3.04
C THR A 24 -8.72 -6.81 2.22
N VAL A 25 -8.20 -7.85 2.87
CA VAL A 25 -7.39 -8.89 2.23
C VAL A 25 -8.27 -9.71 1.28
N THR A 26 -7.90 -9.79 0.00
CA THR A 26 -8.60 -10.61 -1.02
C THR A 26 -7.80 -11.85 -1.40
N ASP A 27 -6.47 -11.76 -1.37
CA ASP A 27 -5.55 -12.88 -1.61
C ASP A 27 -4.21 -12.61 -0.94
N PHE A 28 -3.39 -13.63 -0.71
CA PHE A 28 -2.05 -13.44 -0.15
C PHE A 28 -1.13 -14.62 -0.48
N SER A 29 0.17 -14.38 -0.37
CA SER A 29 1.21 -15.39 -0.45
C SER A 29 2.19 -15.24 0.71
N VAL A 30 2.40 -16.34 1.41
CA VAL A 30 3.31 -16.50 2.54
C VAL A 30 4.07 -17.80 2.31
N SER A 31 5.35 -17.83 2.68
CA SER A 31 6.17 -19.02 2.45
C SER A 31 5.66 -20.20 3.31
N SER A 32 5.73 -21.41 2.75
CA SER A 32 5.30 -22.62 3.46
C SER A 32 5.99 -22.78 4.82
N GLY A 33 5.20 -23.15 5.84
CA GLY A 33 5.68 -23.37 7.21
C GLY A 33 5.86 -22.09 8.06
N GLN A 34 5.58 -20.90 7.53
CA GLN A 34 5.60 -19.66 8.31
C GLN A 34 4.31 -19.48 9.11
N ASN A 35 4.43 -19.00 10.36
CA ASN A 35 3.25 -18.60 11.12
C ASN A 35 2.71 -17.28 10.57
N ASN A 36 1.39 -17.20 10.40
CA ASN A 36 0.72 -15.98 10.00
C ASN A 36 -0.73 -15.93 10.51
N ASP A 37 -1.31 -14.74 10.56
CA ASP A 37 -2.72 -14.46 10.89
C ASP A 37 -3.54 -14.00 9.67
N LEU A 38 -3.04 -14.23 8.45
CA LEU A 38 -3.70 -13.75 7.23
C LEU A 38 -4.86 -14.65 6.85
N GLU A 39 -6.00 -14.01 6.58
CA GLU A 39 -7.21 -14.67 6.11
C GLU A 39 -7.86 -13.83 5.01
N LYS A 40 -8.46 -14.48 4.01
CA LYS A 40 -9.25 -13.77 3.00
C LYS A 40 -10.51 -13.18 3.65
N GLY A 41 -10.79 -11.92 3.35
CA GLY A 41 -11.83 -11.13 4.00
C GLY A 41 -11.39 -10.49 5.32
N GLN A 42 -10.15 -10.72 5.78
CA GLN A 42 -9.61 -10.01 6.93
C GLN A 42 -9.54 -8.51 6.63
N VAL A 43 -10.07 -7.70 7.55
CA VAL A 43 -10.05 -6.24 7.43
C VAL A 43 -9.08 -5.66 8.46
N LYS A 44 -8.03 -5.00 7.98
CA LYS A 44 -7.16 -4.15 8.82
C LYS A 44 -7.68 -2.72 8.76
N LYS A 45 -7.84 -2.09 9.92
CA LYS A 45 -8.26 -0.68 10.04
C LYS A 45 -7.07 0.16 10.48
N PHE A 46 -7.00 1.39 9.99
CA PHE A 46 -6.06 2.40 10.46
C PHE A 46 -6.80 3.72 10.67
N SER A 47 -6.28 4.54 11.60
CA SER A 47 -6.84 5.85 11.92
C SER A 47 -6.07 6.94 11.16
N SER A 48 -6.17 8.19 11.59
CA SER A 48 -5.44 9.32 11.00
C SER A 48 -3.91 9.21 11.10
N ASP A 49 -3.38 8.30 11.92
CA ASP A 49 -1.95 7.97 11.97
C ASP A 49 -1.51 7.04 10.82
N GLY A 50 -2.45 6.47 10.07
CA GLY A 50 -2.21 5.59 8.94
C GLY A 50 -1.60 4.23 9.32
N SER A 51 -1.51 3.91 10.62
CA SER A 51 -0.79 2.76 11.13
C SER A 51 -1.64 1.50 11.21
N PHE A 52 -1.11 0.39 10.70
CA PHE A 52 -1.66 -0.96 10.87
C PHE A 52 -0.56 -2.02 10.72
N ALA A 53 -0.88 -3.28 11.00
CA ALA A 53 0.12 -4.35 10.95
C ALA A 53 -0.45 -5.71 10.56
N PHE A 54 0.43 -6.54 9.99
CA PHE A 54 0.18 -7.94 9.66
C PHE A 54 1.10 -8.84 10.49
N ALA A 55 0.55 -9.88 11.11
CA ALA A 55 1.34 -10.81 11.91
C ALA A 55 1.79 -11.96 11.01
N VAL A 56 3.00 -11.87 10.46
CA VAL A 56 3.56 -12.82 9.48
C VAL A 56 5.05 -12.98 9.74
N ASP A 57 5.54 -14.22 9.80
CA ASP A 57 6.98 -14.47 9.89
C ASP A 57 7.75 -14.01 8.64
N ARG A 58 9.08 -13.92 8.74
CA ARG A 58 9.95 -13.39 7.68
C ARG A 58 11.01 -14.39 7.25
N HIS A 59 10.81 -15.03 6.11
CA HIS A 59 11.77 -15.99 5.56
C HIS A 59 12.42 -15.56 4.25
N GLY A 60 11.75 -14.71 3.45
CA GLY A 60 12.26 -14.27 2.16
C GLY A 60 12.31 -15.42 1.16
N THR A 61 11.36 -15.49 0.24
CA THR A 61 11.36 -16.52 -0.81
C THR A 61 11.04 -15.95 -2.17
N SER A 62 11.63 -16.57 -3.18
CA SER A 62 11.38 -16.28 -4.58
C SER A 62 10.00 -16.76 -5.04
N GLU A 63 9.38 -17.71 -4.32
CA GLU A 63 8.01 -18.15 -4.55
C GLU A 63 7.01 -17.01 -4.30
N VAL A 64 7.13 -16.31 -3.17
CA VAL A 64 6.29 -15.14 -2.87
C VAL A 64 6.57 -14.01 -3.87
N ALA A 65 7.83 -13.81 -4.27
CA ALA A 65 8.21 -12.83 -5.29
C ALA A 65 7.61 -13.14 -6.68
N SER A 66 7.59 -14.41 -7.06
CA SER A 66 6.96 -14.88 -8.30
C SER A 66 5.45 -14.65 -8.24
N TRP A 67 4.81 -15.03 -7.13
CA TRP A 67 3.39 -14.78 -6.92
C TRP A 67 3.04 -13.29 -7.04
N PHE A 68 3.84 -12.40 -6.45
CA PHE A 68 3.65 -10.96 -6.58
C PHE A 68 3.71 -10.51 -8.04
N SER A 69 4.71 -11.00 -8.79
CA SER A 69 4.96 -10.63 -10.19
C SER A 69 3.90 -11.22 -11.15
N ASP A 70 3.19 -12.27 -10.74
CA ASP A 70 2.05 -12.81 -11.49
C ASP A 70 0.77 -11.98 -11.33
N LYS A 71 0.69 -11.13 -10.29
CA LYS A 71 -0.48 -10.29 -10.02
C LYS A 71 -0.41 -8.92 -10.67
N ILE A 72 0.78 -8.34 -10.76
CA ILE A 72 1.00 -7.00 -11.31
C ILE A 72 2.30 -6.92 -12.13
N ALA A 73 2.32 -6.04 -13.13
CA ALA A 73 3.48 -5.79 -13.97
C ALA A 73 4.56 -4.96 -13.25
N ASN A 74 5.75 -4.90 -13.84
CA ASN A 74 6.90 -4.19 -13.27
C ASN A 74 6.60 -2.70 -13.04
N ASP A 75 5.90 -2.05 -13.96
CA ASP A 75 5.54 -0.62 -13.90
C ASP A 75 4.29 -0.34 -13.05
N GLN A 76 3.74 -1.36 -12.39
CA GLN A 76 2.58 -1.26 -11.50
C GLN A 76 2.99 -1.30 -10.01
N ASN A 77 4.26 -1.05 -9.69
CA ASN A 77 4.75 -0.97 -8.33
C ASN A 77 5.79 0.13 -8.16
N THR A 78 6.03 0.53 -6.91
CA THR A 78 6.94 1.63 -6.56
C THR A 78 8.31 1.51 -7.19
N PHE A 79 8.86 0.31 -7.37
CA PHE A 79 10.26 0.15 -7.79
C PHE A 79 10.47 -0.07 -9.29
N ASN A 80 9.41 -0.15 -10.10
CA ASN A 80 9.51 -0.38 -11.56
C ASN A 80 10.27 -1.66 -11.96
N HIS A 81 10.26 -2.68 -11.11
CA HIS A 81 10.85 -3.99 -11.39
C HIS A 81 10.21 -5.09 -10.55
N ALA A 82 10.50 -6.34 -10.88
CA ALA A 82 10.08 -7.48 -10.08
C ALA A 82 10.98 -7.65 -8.84
N PRO A 83 10.43 -8.03 -7.67
CA PRO A 83 11.24 -8.42 -6.52
C PRO A 83 11.98 -9.74 -6.78
N GLY A 84 13.16 -9.91 -6.16
CA GLY A 84 13.88 -11.19 -6.16
C GLY A 84 13.33 -12.16 -5.12
N ASP A 85 13.20 -11.68 -3.87
CA ASP A 85 12.66 -12.42 -2.74
C ASP A 85 11.75 -11.51 -1.89
N LEU A 86 10.63 -12.06 -1.43
CA LEU A 86 9.69 -11.39 -0.53
C LEU A 86 9.43 -12.24 0.71
N ASN A 87 9.23 -11.61 1.86
CA ASN A 87 8.80 -12.29 3.08
C ASN A 87 7.36 -12.76 2.97
N PHE A 88 6.49 -11.88 2.48
CA PHE A 88 5.08 -12.13 2.20
C PHE A 88 4.54 -11.06 1.24
N ALA A 89 3.43 -11.35 0.58
CA ALA A 89 2.70 -10.44 -0.29
C ALA A 89 1.19 -10.58 -0.05
N ILE A 90 0.47 -9.47 -0.15
CA ILE A 90 -0.94 -9.36 0.18
C ILE A 90 -1.61 -8.53 -0.92
N LEU A 91 -2.66 -9.09 -1.50
CA LEU A 91 -3.57 -8.41 -2.41
C LEU A 91 -4.83 -8.03 -1.62
N GLY A 92 -5.33 -6.83 -1.83
CA GLY A 92 -6.55 -6.39 -1.15
C GLY A 92 -7.12 -5.09 -1.68
N ASP A 93 -8.27 -4.73 -1.15
CA ASP A 93 -8.93 -3.47 -1.45
C ASP A 93 -8.63 -2.47 -0.35
N LEU A 94 -8.08 -1.33 -0.74
CA LEU A 94 -7.67 -0.25 0.16
C LEU A 94 -8.71 0.87 0.10
N THR A 95 -9.14 1.33 1.27
CA THR A 95 -9.94 2.56 1.38
C THR A 95 -9.15 3.63 2.10
N PHE A 96 -9.31 4.86 1.64
CA PHE A 96 -8.84 6.06 2.33
C PHE A 96 -10.00 7.02 2.52
N THR A 97 -10.27 7.37 3.77
CA THR A 97 -11.09 8.53 4.09
C THR A 97 -10.16 9.72 4.23
N ILE A 98 -10.33 10.71 3.35
CA ILE A 98 -9.49 11.91 3.30
C ILE A 98 -10.36 13.15 3.35
N SER A 99 -9.84 14.18 4.03
CA SER A 99 -10.47 15.50 4.11
C SER A 99 -9.58 16.56 3.46
N SER A 100 -10.22 17.51 2.77
CA SER A 100 -9.57 18.63 2.11
C SER A 100 -10.61 19.69 1.74
N TYR A 101 -10.18 20.95 1.60
CA TYR A 101 -11.00 22.02 1.02
C TYR A 101 -11.34 21.78 -0.46
N ASP A 102 -10.58 20.92 -1.14
CA ASP A 102 -10.81 20.56 -2.55
C ASP A 102 -11.93 19.51 -2.71
N ILE A 103 -12.43 18.93 -1.60
CA ILE A 103 -13.56 17.98 -1.60
C ILE A 103 -14.85 18.75 -1.30
N PRO A 104 -15.93 18.62 -2.11
CA PRO A 104 -17.16 19.42 -1.97
C PRO A 104 -17.79 19.41 -0.56
N ASP A 105 -17.85 18.24 0.07
CA ASP A 105 -18.39 18.05 1.43
C ASP A 105 -17.29 18.05 2.50
N GLY A 106 -16.07 18.45 2.14
CA GLY A 106 -14.89 18.53 2.99
C GLY A 106 -14.21 17.19 3.28
N GLN A 107 -14.87 16.06 3.00
CA GLN A 107 -14.35 14.71 3.21
C GLN A 107 -15.03 13.71 2.28
N ASP A 108 -14.29 12.72 1.77
CA ASP A 108 -14.83 11.58 1.05
C ASP A 108 -14.00 10.32 1.34
N THR A 109 -14.55 9.15 1.03
CA THR A 109 -13.87 7.86 1.11
C THR A 109 -13.61 7.32 -0.29
N TYR A 110 -12.36 7.04 -0.62
CA TYR A 110 -11.95 6.50 -1.91
C TYR A 110 -11.53 5.04 -1.79
N THR A 111 -11.99 4.20 -2.71
CA THR A 111 -11.69 2.77 -2.77
C THR A 111 -10.78 2.44 -3.95
N PHE A 112 -9.64 1.82 -3.65
CA PHE A 112 -8.64 1.34 -4.59
C PHE A 112 -8.69 -0.18 -4.57
N ASN A 113 -9.20 -0.78 -5.65
CA ASN A 113 -9.30 -2.23 -5.76
C ASN A 113 -7.96 -2.84 -6.17
N ASN A 114 -7.71 -4.08 -5.77
CA ASN A 114 -6.55 -4.87 -6.19
C ASN A 114 -5.20 -4.18 -5.92
N VAL A 115 -5.07 -3.58 -4.73
CA VAL A 115 -3.82 -3.01 -4.21
C VAL A 115 -2.91 -4.11 -3.69
N MET A 116 -1.63 -4.00 -4.02
CA MET A 116 -0.58 -4.92 -3.60
C MET A 116 0.26 -4.29 -2.49
N LEU A 117 0.36 -4.99 -1.37
CA LEU A 117 1.32 -4.73 -0.30
C LEU A 117 2.26 -5.93 -0.19
N ALA A 118 3.56 -5.71 -0.16
CA ALA A 118 4.50 -6.78 0.12
C ALA A 118 5.66 -6.31 0.97
N GLN A 119 6.28 -7.23 1.70
CA GLN A 119 7.48 -6.93 2.45
C GLN A 119 8.67 -7.64 1.82
N GLY A 120 9.66 -6.88 1.39
CA GLY A 120 10.91 -7.39 0.83
C GLY A 120 11.84 -8.01 1.87
N HIS A 121 12.74 -8.86 1.39
CA HIS A 121 13.80 -9.47 2.17
C HIS A 121 15.05 -8.55 2.17
N SER A 122 15.16 -7.66 3.16
CA SER A 122 16.37 -6.82 3.35
C SER A 122 16.94 -7.02 4.75
N PHE A 123 18.28 -7.16 4.85
CA PHE A 123 19.00 -7.65 6.04
C PHE A 123 18.62 -7.00 7.38
N GLN A 124 18.21 -5.72 7.41
CA GLN A 124 17.94 -5.00 8.67
C GLN A 124 16.64 -4.15 8.68
N SER A 125 15.79 -4.24 7.66
CA SER A 125 14.63 -3.33 7.54
C SER A 125 13.41 -3.94 6.85
N ASN A 126 12.21 -3.49 7.26
CA ASN A 126 10.96 -3.82 6.58
C ASN A 126 10.96 -3.09 5.23
N ASN A 127 11.27 -3.72 4.11
CA ASN A 127 11.20 -3.00 2.84
C ASN A 127 9.81 -3.15 2.24
N TRP A 128 8.88 -2.25 2.56
CA TRP A 128 7.54 -2.33 1.98
C TRP A 128 7.53 -1.99 0.50
N TRP A 129 6.80 -2.79 -0.25
CA TRP A 129 6.43 -2.62 -1.64
C TRP A 129 4.98 -2.21 -1.69
N PHE A 130 4.68 -1.25 -2.55
CA PHE A 130 3.33 -0.83 -2.86
C PHE A 130 3.10 -0.90 -4.37
N GLY A 131 1.91 -1.32 -4.76
CA GLY A 131 1.48 -1.38 -6.15
C GLY A 131 0.00 -1.71 -6.25
N GLY A 132 -0.44 -2.07 -7.44
CA GLY A 132 -1.82 -2.49 -7.67
C GLY A 132 -2.20 -2.48 -9.13
N GLU A 133 -3.37 -3.00 -9.46
CA GLU A 133 -3.82 -3.09 -10.85
C GLU A 133 -3.98 -1.71 -11.51
N SER A 134 -4.43 -0.70 -10.78
CA SER A 134 -4.53 0.68 -11.29
C SER A 134 -3.23 1.49 -11.14
N ALA A 135 -2.15 0.88 -10.63
CA ALA A 135 -0.91 1.57 -10.37
C ALA A 135 -0.17 1.89 -11.68
N THR A 136 0.42 3.09 -11.76
CA THR A 136 1.30 3.48 -12.86
C THR A 136 2.55 4.13 -12.30
N TRP A 137 3.72 3.60 -12.62
CA TRP A 137 5.01 4.14 -12.17
C TRP A 137 5.25 5.56 -12.69
N GLN A 138 5.73 6.43 -11.80
CA GLN A 138 5.90 7.87 -12.04
C GLN A 138 7.36 8.33 -11.99
N GLY A 139 8.32 7.43 -11.72
CA GLY A 139 9.69 7.82 -11.38
C GLY A 139 9.93 7.81 -9.87
N ASP A 140 11.20 7.85 -9.48
CA ASP A 140 11.65 8.11 -8.10
C ASP A 140 10.85 7.34 -7.04
N ASN A 141 10.74 6.03 -7.21
CA ASN A 141 9.99 5.14 -6.34
C ASN A 141 8.54 5.51 -6.04
N THR A 142 7.88 6.16 -7.01
CA THR A 142 6.50 6.63 -6.92
C THR A 142 5.61 5.89 -7.91
N VAL A 143 4.41 5.54 -7.47
CA VAL A 143 3.30 5.12 -8.35
C VAL A 143 2.08 5.99 -8.09
N SER A 144 1.31 6.26 -9.12
CA SER A 144 -0.05 6.77 -8.98
C SER A 144 -1.04 5.61 -9.00
N CYS A 145 -2.06 5.63 -8.15
CA CYS A 145 -3.20 4.71 -8.23
C CYS A 145 -4.50 5.52 -8.26
N THR A 146 -5.48 5.02 -9.01
CA THR A 146 -6.80 5.65 -9.08
C THR A 146 -7.83 4.82 -8.32
N GLY A 147 -8.68 5.50 -7.55
CA GLY A 147 -9.72 4.92 -6.71
C GLY A 147 -11.04 5.67 -6.86
N GLN A 148 -12.13 4.96 -6.65
CA GLN A 148 -13.49 5.47 -6.79
C GLN A 148 -13.95 6.08 -5.47
N GLY A 149 -14.50 7.30 -5.50
CA GLY A 149 -15.09 7.93 -4.34
C GLY A 149 -16.44 7.31 -3.97
N ALA A 150 -16.81 7.41 -2.69
CA ALA A 150 -18.12 6.99 -2.21
C ALA A 150 -19.21 7.95 -2.68
N SER A 151 -18.85 9.22 -2.91
CA SER A 151 -19.71 10.18 -3.59
C SER A 151 -19.83 9.81 -5.07
N SER A 152 -21.07 9.79 -5.58
CA SER A 152 -21.31 9.46 -6.99
C SER A 152 -20.54 10.41 -7.90
N GLY A 153 -19.75 9.83 -8.80
CA GLY A 153 -19.07 10.60 -9.84
C GLY A 153 -17.74 11.23 -9.41
N THR A 154 -17.12 10.79 -8.32
CA THR A 154 -15.79 11.28 -7.89
C THR A 154 -14.73 10.18 -8.00
N GLU A 155 -13.54 10.55 -8.43
CA GLU A 155 -12.35 9.70 -8.43
C GLU A 155 -11.19 10.43 -7.75
N ALA A 156 -10.30 9.67 -7.10
CA ALA A 156 -9.03 10.16 -6.59
C ALA A 156 -7.88 9.44 -7.27
N THR A 157 -6.93 10.21 -7.80
CA THR A 157 -5.58 9.70 -8.10
C THR A 157 -4.66 10.07 -6.94
N ILE A 158 -4.08 9.06 -6.31
CA ILE A 158 -3.16 9.22 -5.17
C ILE A 158 -1.77 8.73 -5.58
N TYR A 159 -0.75 9.52 -5.25
CA TYR A 159 0.65 9.21 -5.55
C TYR A 159 1.33 8.67 -4.29
N PHE A 160 1.74 7.42 -4.36
CA PHE A 160 2.39 6.67 -3.29
C PHE A 160 3.88 6.58 -3.56
N TYR A 161 4.67 7.16 -2.67
CA TYR A 161 6.12 7.17 -2.70
C TYR A 161 6.68 6.22 -1.65
N ARG A 162 7.65 5.41 -2.06
CA ARG A 162 8.44 4.58 -1.16
C ARG A 162 9.89 5.07 -1.12
N ALA A 163 10.28 5.65 0.01
CA ALA A 163 11.64 6.12 0.22
C ALA A 163 12.65 4.97 0.18
N GLU A 164 13.75 5.17 -0.58
CA GLU A 164 14.93 4.31 -0.43
C GLU A 164 15.58 4.56 0.92
N ASN A 165 16.28 3.55 1.41
CA ASN A 165 17.09 3.66 2.61
C ASN A 165 18.30 4.57 2.34
N ILE A 166 18.11 5.88 2.41
CA ILE A 166 19.18 6.86 2.29
C ILE A 166 19.78 7.09 3.68
N GLN A 167 21.03 6.64 3.87
CA GLN A 167 21.94 7.05 4.94
C GLN A 167 21.33 7.08 6.36
N ASN A 168 20.98 5.91 6.91
CA ASN A 168 20.55 5.75 8.30
C ASN A 168 19.23 6.45 8.69
N LYS A 169 18.37 6.83 7.71
CA LYS A 169 16.98 7.18 8.00
C LYS A 169 16.13 5.91 7.94
N THR A 170 15.70 5.47 9.12
CA THR A 170 15.14 4.16 9.44
C THR A 170 13.64 4.00 9.16
N ASP A 171 12.99 4.90 8.41
CA ASP A 171 11.54 4.75 8.19
C ASP A 171 11.22 3.79 7.06
N VAL A 172 11.33 2.52 7.43
CA VAL A 172 11.18 1.37 6.56
C VAL A 172 9.71 0.92 6.57
N ASN A 173 8.93 1.39 7.52
CA ASN A 173 7.51 1.04 7.70
C ASN A 173 6.56 1.98 6.95
N GLU A 174 7.07 2.87 6.11
CA GLU A 174 6.27 3.99 5.58
C GLU A 174 6.06 3.89 4.06
N ILE A 175 4.82 4.15 3.66
CA ILE A 175 4.43 4.54 2.30
C ILE A 175 3.86 5.95 2.39
N LYS A 176 4.52 6.91 1.74
CA LYS A 176 4.11 8.30 1.76
C LYS A 176 3.10 8.58 0.66
N ILE A 177 2.01 9.25 1.00
CA ILE A 177 1.19 9.95 0.03
C ILE A 177 1.83 11.32 -0.20
N VAL A 178 2.25 11.57 -1.44
CA VAL A 178 2.96 12.80 -1.82
C VAL A 178 2.12 13.75 -2.68
N GLN A 179 1.01 13.24 -3.24
CA GLN A 179 0.05 14.04 -3.98
C GLN A 179 -1.31 13.32 -4.01
N VAL A 180 -2.38 14.11 -4.00
CA VAL A 180 -3.74 13.67 -4.27
C VAL A 180 -4.34 14.58 -5.34
N SER A 181 -5.13 14.03 -6.23
CA SER A 181 -5.89 14.78 -7.24
C SER A 181 -7.28 14.20 -7.34
N ILE A 182 -8.30 15.04 -7.21
CA ILE A 182 -9.71 14.64 -7.31
C ILE A 182 -10.26 15.09 -8.66
N SER A 183 -10.98 14.20 -9.31
CA SER A 183 -11.67 14.47 -10.57
C SER A 183 -13.14 14.07 -10.48
N SER A 184 -13.98 14.82 -11.19
CA SER A 184 -15.36 14.40 -11.45
C SER A 184 -15.38 13.47 -12.67
N THR A 185 -16.16 12.41 -12.61
CA THR A 185 -16.51 11.60 -13.77
C THR A 185 -17.82 12.16 -14.34
N ASP A 186 -17.70 12.88 -15.46
CA ASP A 186 -18.83 13.44 -16.22
C ASP A 186 -19.76 12.37 -16.82
#